data_AF-A0A3B9BKD8-F1
#
_entry.id   AF-A0A3B9BKD8-F1
#
_cell.length_a   1.000
_cell.length_b   1.000
_cell.length_c   1.000
_cell.angle_alpha   90.00
_cell.angle_beta   90.00
_cell.angle_gamma   90.00
#
_symmetry.space_group_name_H-M   'P 1'
#
loop_
_entity.id
_entity.type
_entity.pdbx_description
1 polymer ?
#
loop_
_entity_poly.entity_id
_entity_poly.type
_entity_poly.pdbx_seq_one_letter_code
_entity_poly.pdbx_strand_id
1 'polypeptide(L)'
;MLGGLAALLLSVLMAQSASAQDRRIPQAQDEIRLSFAPIVRQAAPAVTNIFAKRVVRGEMRSPLLNDPFLRRFFDDGFFGRRLPRERMQNTLGSGVLVRSDGVIVTNNHVIENMTEIRVVLSDRREFDAEVILTDPQTDLAVLKIDPGDEVLPVLPFADSDSVEVGDLVLAIGNPFGVGQTVTSGIVSATSRTQAGVSDYQF
;
A
#
# COMPACT_ATOMS: atom_id res chain seq x y z
N MET A 1 -31.92 -33.57 -50.93
CA MET A 1 -31.46 -34.22 -49.68
C MET A 1 -30.04 -33.71 -49.44
N LEU A 2 -29.90 -32.60 -48.72
CA LEU A 2 -29.67 -32.48 -47.27
C LEU A 2 -28.17 -32.52 -46.91
N GLY A 3 -27.70 -31.42 -46.31
CA GLY A 3 -26.51 -31.32 -45.46
C GLY A 3 -25.22 -30.95 -46.18
N GLY A 4 -24.49 -29.89 -45.84
CA GLY A 4 -24.63 -28.88 -44.80
C GLY A 4 -23.56 -27.81 -45.04
N LEU A 5 -23.96 -26.53 -45.05
CA LEU A 5 -23.02 -25.42 -45.06
C LEU A 5 -22.36 -25.34 -43.68
N ALA A 6 -21.12 -25.81 -43.58
CA ALA A 6 -20.24 -25.48 -42.47
C ALA A 6 -19.70 -24.06 -42.71
N ALA A 7 -20.39 -23.07 -42.14
CA ALA A 7 -19.88 -21.71 -42.04
C ALA A 7 -18.70 -21.71 -41.05
N LEU A 8 -17.47 -21.72 -41.58
CA LEU A 8 -16.28 -21.38 -40.81
C LEU A 8 -16.32 -19.89 -40.48
N LEU A 9 -16.86 -19.55 -39.32
CA LEU A 9 -16.64 -18.28 -38.65
C LEU A 9 -15.19 -18.27 -38.13
N LEU A 10 -14.27 -17.78 -38.96
CA LEU A 10 -12.90 -17.51 -38.54
C LEU A 10 -12.92 -16.25 -37.67
N SER A 11 -12.98 -16.45 -36.36
CA SER A 11 -12.85 -15.43 -35.34
C SER A 11 -11.48 -14.76 -35.46
N VAL A 12 -11.45 -13.54 -36.00
CA VAL A 12 -10.27 -12.67 -35.96
C VAL A 12 -10.01 -12.31 -34.50
N LEU A 13 -8.99 -12.92 -33.89
CA LEU A 13 -8.39 -12.41 -32.66
C LEU A 13 -7.75 -11.06 -32.98
N MET A 14 -8.46 -9.98 -32.66
CA MET A 14 -7.86 -8.65 -32.55
C MET A 14 -6.95 -8.66 -31.33
N ALA A 15 -5.66 -8.90 -31.56
CA ALA A 15 -4.61 -8.57 -30.61
C ALA A 15 -4.68 -7.05 -30.39
N GLN A 16 -5.17 -6.64 -29.23
CA GLN A 16 -5.14 -5.25 -28.82
C GLN A 16 -3.68 -4.91 -28.54
N SER A 17 -3.03 -4.26 -29.51
CA SER A 17 -1.72 -3.65 -29.32
C SER A 17 -1.84 -2.70 -28.13
N ALA A 18 -1.06 -2.91 -27.08
CA ALA A 18 -0.87 -1.92 -26.04
C ALA A 18 -0.35 -0.65 -26.72
N SER A 19 -1.20 0.37 -26.81
CA SER A 19 -0.84 1.65 -27.41
C SER A 19 0.29 2.26 -26.59
N ALA A 20 1.49 2.32 -27.16
CA ALA A 20 2.57 3.10 -26.56
C ALA A 20 2.08 4.55 -26.37
N GLN A 21 2.30 5.12 -25.18
CA GLN A 21 1.94 6.52 -24.94
C GLN A 21 2.64 7.42 -25.97
N ASP A 22 1.88 8.32 -26.58
CA ASP A 22 2.39 9.25 -27.57
C ASP A 22 3.19 10.35 -26.87
N ARG A 23 4.50 10.12 -26.70
CA ARG A 23 5.41 11.00 -25.95
C ARG A 23 5.74 12.23 -26.78
N ARG A 24 4.93 13.28 -26.63
CA ARG A 24 5.11 14.56 -27.34
C ARG A 24 5.44 15.68 -26.37
N ILE A 25 6.29 16.59 -26.82
CA ILE A 25 6.57 17.83 -26.10
C ILE A 25 5.34 18.72 -26.21
N PRO A 26 4.85 19.31 -25.10
CA PRO A 26 3.76 20.27 -25.17
C PRO A 26 4.11 21.44 -26.09
N GLN A 27 3.26 21.71 -27.08
CA GLN A 27 3.50 22.76 -28.09
C GLN A 27 2.75 24.06 -27.80
N ALA A 28 1.77 24.03 -26.90
CA ALA A 28 0.97 25.19 -26.54
C ALA A 28 0.82 25.32 -25.01
N GLN A 29 0.65 26.56 -24.51
CA GLN A 29 0.38 26.80 -23.08
C GLN A 29 -0.91 26.14 -22.61
N ASP A 30 -1.90 25.99 -23.49
CA ASP A 30 -3.19 25.41 -23.14
C ASP A 30 -3.08 23.91 -22.81
N GLU A 31 -2.09 23.21 -23.36
CA GLU A 31 -1.77 21.82 -23.03
C GLU A 31 -1.20 21.70 -21.60
N ILE A 32 -0.52 22.74 -21.11
CA ILE A 32 0.04 22.82 -19.75
C ILE A 32 -1.03 23.27 -18.73
N ARG A 33 -2.09 23.95 -19.17
CA ARG A 33 -3.20 24.45 -18.32
C ARG A 33 -4.25 23.38 -17.99
N LEU A 34 -4.06 22.14 -18.44
CA LEU A 34 -4.95 21.03 -18.13
C LEU A 34 -4.88 20.65 -16.65
N SER A 35 -5.97 20.05 -16.15
CA SER A 35 -6.07 19.59 -14.77
C SER A 35 -5.97 18.08 -14.68
N PHE A 36 -5.22 17.57 -13.70
CA PHE A 36 -5.20 16.15 -13.34
C PHE A 36 -6.45 15.69 -12.56
N ALA A 37 -7.37 16.60 -12.22
CA ALA A 37 -8.54 16.27 -11.40
C ALA A 37 -9.41 15.10 -11.94
N PRO A 38 -9.67 14.96 -13.25
CA PRO A 38 -10.46 13.84 -13.77
C PRO A 38 -9.80 12.48 -13.55
N ILE A 39 -8.49 12.38 -13.83
CA ILE A 39 -7.76 11.12 -13.65
C ILE A 39 -7.56 10.78 -12.17
N VAL A 40 -7.30 11.80 -11.35
CA VAL A 40 -7.26 11.63 -9.89
C VAL A 40 -8.59 11.12 -9.38
N ARG A 41 -9.73 11.66 -9.81
CA ARG A 41 -11.05 11.19 -9.38
C ARG A 41 -11.32 9.73 -9.72
N GLN A 42 -10.72 9.23 -10.81
CA GLN A 42 -10.83 7.83 -11.21
C GLN A 42 -9.89 6.91 -10.42
N ALA A 43 -8.66 7.35 -10.18
CA ALA A 43 -7.63 6.56 -9.50
C ALA A 43 -7.79 6.55 -7.97
N ALA A 44 -8.22 7.69 -7.43
CA ALA A 44 -8.42 7.95 -6.01
C ALA A 44 -9.10 6.78 -5.28
N PRO A 45 -10.29 6.28 -5.68
CA PRO A 45 -11.01 5.32 -4.86
C PRO A 45 -10.26 4.01 -4.58
N ALA A 46 -9.27 3.64 -5.40
CA ALA A 46 -8.45 2.45 -5.19
C ALA A 46 -7.32 2.64 -4.15
N VAL A 47 -7.02 3.88 -3.74
CA VAL A 47 -5.96 4.19 -2.77
C VAL A 47 -6.54 4.26 -1.36
N THR A 48 -6.06 3.34 -0.51
CA THR A 48 -6.56 3.11 0.83
C THR A 48 -5.61 3.65 1.89
N ASN A 49 -6.14 3.89 3.08
CA ASN A 49 -5.35 4.13 4.27
C ASN A 49 -5.09 2.80 4.99
N ILE A 50 -3.88 2.64 5.55
CA ILE A 50 -3.51 1.49 6.35
C ILE A 50 -3.16 1.96 7.75
N PHE A 51 -3.87 1.40 8.72
CA PHE A 51 -3.64 1.58 10.13
C PHE A 51 -3.17 0.26 10.72
N ALA A 52 -1.93 0.21 11.17
CA ALA A 52 -1.35 -0.98 11.77
C ALA A 52 -0.99 -0.69 13.22
N LYS A 53 -1.31 -1.61 14.12
CA LYS A 53 -0.97 -1.48 15.55
C LYS A 53 -0.35 -2.77 16.08
N ARG A 54 0.57 -2.59 17.02
CA ARG A 54 1.21 -3.66 17.78
C ARG A 54 0.79 -3.59 19.23
N VAL A 55 0.07 -4.62 19.68
CA VAL A 55 -0.33 -4.78 21.07
C VAL A 55 0.67 -5.71 21.77
N VAL A 56 1.72 -5.14 22.36
CA VAL A 56 2.66 -5.93 23.17
C VAL A 56 2.12 -6.01 24.59
N ARG A 57 1.57 -7.18 24.97
CA ARG A 57 1.36 -7.52 26.39
C ARG A 57 2.71 -7.87 27.00
N GLY A 58 3.42 -6.85 27.48
CA GLY A 58 4.65 -7.04 28.23
C GLY A 58 4.35 -7.33 29.71
N GLU A 59 4.75 -8.50 30.21
CA GLU A 59 5.01 -8.67 31.63
C GLU A 59 6.23 -7.80 32.00
N MET A 60 6.01 -6.80 32.86
CA MET A 60 7.05 -5.88 33.26
C MET A 60 8.03 -6.56 34.23
N ARG A 61 9.09 -7.19 33.71
CA ARG A 61 10.30 -7.48 34.51
C ARG A 61 11.14 -6.21 34.63
N SER A 62 10.70 -5.26 35.47
CA SER A 62 11.52 -4.10 35.80
C SER A 62 12.73 -4.55 36.65
N PRO A 63 13.99 -4.25 36.26
CA PRO A 63 15.16 -4.57 37.06
C PRO A 63 15.14 -3.94 38.47
N LEU A 64 14.46 -2.81 38.63
CA LEU A 64 14.24 -2.15 39.93
C LEU A 64 13.36 -2.97 40.89
N LEU A 65 12.55 -3.89 40.36
CA LEU A 65 11.70 -4.80 41.15
C LEU A 65 12.43 -6.09 41.55
N ASN A 66 13.71 -6.25 41.20
CA ASN A 66 14.53 -7.39 41.62
C ASN A 66 15.50 -7.04 42.75
N ASP A 67 15.52 -5.79 43.23
CA ASP A 67 16.28 -5.38 44.41
C ASP A 67 15.54 -5.77 45.71
N PRO A 68 16.15 -6.56 46.60
CA PRO A 68 15.58 -6.93 47.90
C PRO A 68 15.16 -5.72 48.77
N PHE A 69 15.84 -4.58 48.62
CA PHE A 69 15.58 -3.36 49.39
C PHE A 69 14.29 -2.67 48.93
N LEU A 70 14.10 -2.49 47.61
CA LEU A 70 12.91 -1.85 47.07
C LEU A 70 11.66 -2.74 47.20
N ARG A 71 11.79 -4.07 47.14
CA ARG A 71 10.64 -4.99 47.28
C ARG A 71 9.86 -4.81 48.58
N ARG A 72 10.56 -4.67 49.72
CA ARG A 72 9.91 -4.43 51.03
C ARG A 72 9.26 -3.06 51.13
N PHE A 73 9.88 -2.05 50.51
CA PHE A 73 9.33 -0.70 50.48
C PHE A 73 8.01 -0.59 49.68
N PHE A 74 7.84 -1.39 48.63
CA PHE A 74 6.63 -1.38 47.79
C PHE A 74 5.51 -2.32 48.27
N ASP A 75 5.78 -3.29 49.13
CA ASP A 75 4.78 -4.22 49.70
C ASP A 75 4.05 -3.63 50.92
N ASP A 76 4.71 -2.78 51.73
CA ASP A 76 4.18 -2.32 53.01
C ASP A 76 3.33 -1.03 52.98
N GLY A 77 3.04 -0.45 51.82
CA GLY A 77 2.02 0.60 51.76
C GLY A 77 2.09 1.57 50.57
N PHE A 78 0.90 2.01 50.15
CA PHE A 78 0.59 3.17 49.30
C PHE A 78 0.64 3.08 47.76
N PHE A 79 1.38 2.19 47.09
CA PHE A 79 1.51 2.26 45.60
C PHE A 79 1.29 0.93 44.83
N GLY A 80 0.61 -0.05 45.44
CA GLY A 80 0.53 -1.45 44.98
C GLY A 80 -0.42 -1.79 43.81
N ARG A 81 -0.67 -0.91 42.83
CA ARG A 81 -1.34 -1.32 41.57
C ARG A 81 -0.37 -1.21 40.40
N ARG A 82 0.37 -2.29 40.14
CA ARG A 82 1.04 -2.55 38.88
C ARG A 82 0.00 -2.70 37.78
N LEU A 83 -0.46 -1.59 37.20
CA LEU A 83 -1.22 -1.64 35.96
C LEU A 83 -0.25 -2.08 34.84
N PRO A 84 -0.48 -3.20 34.16
CA PRO A 84 0.31 -3.56 32.99
C PRO A 84 0.16 -2.45 31.96
N ARG A 85 1.25 -1.75 31.66
CA ARG A 85 1.25 -0.71 30.64
C ARG A 85 1.44 -1.41 29.30
N GLU A 86 0.34 -1.69 28.61
CA GLU A 86 0.37 -2.11 27.21
C GLU A 86 1.14 -1.05 26.41
N ARG A 87 2.27 -1.44 25.82
CA ARG A 87 2.97 -0.57 24.88
C ARG A 87 2.29 -0.75 23.53
N MET A 88 1.41 0.18 23.21
CA MET A 88 0.82 0.30 21.88
C MET A 88 1.80 1.04 20.97
N GLN A 89 2.16 0.41 19.86
CA GLN A 89 2.84 1.09 18.75
C GLN A 89 1.88 1.13 17.57
N ASN A 90 1.86 2.24 16.85
CA ASN A 90 1.00 2.44 15.70
C ASN A 90 1.82 2.93 14.51
N THR A 91 1.44 2.46 13.33
CA THR A 91 1.98 2.88 12.04
C THR A 91 0.84 3.25 11.11
N LEU A 92 1.10 4.24 10.27
CA LEU A 92 0.18 4.77 9.29
C LEU A 92 0.82 4.70 7.91
N GLY A 93 0.04 4.28 6.92
CA GLY A 93 0.51 4.16 5.55
C GLY A 93 -0.62 4.23 4.53
N SER A 94 -0.25 4.04 3.27
CA SER A 94 -1.21 3.92 2.16
C SER A 94 -1.13 2.54 1.53
N GLY A 95 -2.23 2.07 0.96
CA GLY A 95 -2.28 0.87 0.13
C GLY A 95 -2.97 1.15 -1.20
N VAL A 96 -2.80 0.24 -2.15
CA VAL A 96 -3.50 0.29 -3.44
C VAL A 96 -4.25 -1.01 -3.66
N LEU A 97 -5.54 -0.93 -3.94
CA LEU A 97 -6.38 -2.04 -4.38
C LEU A 97 -6.01 -2.43 -5.81
N VAL A 98 -5.48 -3.63 -5.97
CA VAL A 98 -5.03 -4.17 -7.27
C VAL A 98 -5.96 -5.24 -7.82
N ARG A 99 -6.85 -5.78 -6.97
CA ARG A 99 -7.93 -6.68 -7.39
C ARG A 99 -9.23 -6.36 -6.67
N SER A 100 -10.33 -6.52 -7.38
CA SER A 100 -11.66 -6.10 -6.94
C SER A 100 -12.21 -6.94 -5.80
N ASP A 101 -11.61 -8.11 -5.57
CA ASP A 101 -11.91 -8.98 -4.44
C ASP A 101 -11.18 -8.57 -3.14
N GLY A 102 -10.45 -7.46 -3.12
CA GLY A 102 -9.82 -6.95 -1.89
C GLY A 102 -8.35 -7.29 -1.71
N VAL A 103 -7.61 -7.52 -2.81
CA VAL A 103 -6.14 -7.62 -2.74
C VAL A 103 -5.52 -6.23 -2.79
N ILE A 104 -4.67 -5.94 -1.81
CA ILE A 104 -4.03 -4.64 -1.61
C ILE A 104 -2.51 -4.81 -1.61
N VAL A 105 -1.80 -3.90 -2.25
CA VAL A 105 -0.34 -3.78 -2.18
C VAL A 105 0.04 -2.57 -1.34
N THR A 106 1.03 -2.72 -0.46
CA THR A 106 1.59 -1.65 0.37
C THR A 106 3.08 -1.91 0.65
N ASN A 107 3.69 -1.06 1.45
CA ASN A 107 5.06 -1.23 1.91
C ASN A 107 5.13 -2.20 3.10
N ASN A 108 6.18 -3.01 3.14
CA ASN A 108 6.41 -3.94 4.26
C ASN A 108 6.61 -3.19 5.58
N HIS A 109 7.39 -2.11 5.60
CA HIS A 109 7.66 -1.33 6.82
C HIS A 109 6.39 -0.73 7.47
N VAL A 110 5.28 -0.60 6.71
CA VAL A 110 4.00 -0.09 7.25
C VAL A 110 3.36 -1.12 8.20
N ILE A 111 3.52 -2.41 7.90
CA ILE A 111 2.85 -3.51 8.59
C ILE A 111 3.81 -4.38 9.41
N GLU A 112 5.11 -4.11 9.33
CA GLU A 112 6.15 -4.92 9.97
C GLU A 112 5.97 -4.98 11.49
N ASN A 113 6.01 -6.20 12.05
CA ASN A 113 5.82 -6.47 13.48
C ASN A 113 4.45 -6.06 14.05
N MET A 114 3.48 -5.67 13.23
CA MET A 114 2.16 -5.26 13.69
C MET A 114 1.27 -6.47 13.96
N THR A 115 0.43 -6.40 14.99
CA THR A 115 -0.45 -7.50 15.41
C THR A 115 -1.85 -7.37 14.83
N GLU A 116 -2.28 -6.14 14.55
CA GLU A 116 -3.58 -5.86 13.96
C GLU A 116 -3.38 -4.85 12.83
N ILE A 117 -3.95 -5.14 11.67
CA ILE A 117 -3.88 -4.31 10.48
C ILE A 117 -5.31 -4.02 10.04
N ARG A 118 -5.60 -2.75 9.87
CA ARG A 118 -6.89 -2.26 9.39
C ARG A 118 -6.70 -1.42 8.15
N VAL A 119 -7.54 -1.66 7.17
CA VAL A 119 -7.61 -0.89 5.93
C VAL A 119 -8.83 -0.01 5.97
N VAL A 120 -8.66 1.27 5.65
CA VAL A 120 -9.76 2.22 5.51
C VAL A 120 -9.84 2.66 4.06
N LEU A 121 -10.98 2.40 3.42
CA LEU A 121 -11.24 2.78 2.04
C LEU A 121 -11.50 4.30 1.92
N SER A 122 -11.47 4.82 0.68
CA SER A 122 -11.75 6.24 0.43
C SER A 122 -13.16 6.68 0.85
N ASP A 123 -14.11 5.74 0.91
CA ASP A 123 -15.49 5.96 1.36
C ASP A 123 -15.67 5.80 2.87
N ARG A 124 -14.57 5.63 3.62
CA ARG A 124 -14.49 5.44 5.08
C ARG A 124 -14.97 4.08 5.60
N ARG A 125 -15.21 3.09 4.74
CA ARG A 125 -15.39 1.72 5.21
C ARG A 125 -14.08 1.15 5.76
N GLU A 126 -14.18 0.41 6.86
CA GLU A 126 -13.05 -0.20 7.55
C GLU A 126 -13.11 -1.72 7.40
N PHE A 127 -11.95 -2.33 7.14
CA PHE A 127 -11.80 -3.78 7.01
C PHE A 127 -10.59 -4.23 7.81
N ASP A 128 -10.72 -5.33 8.55
CA ASP A 128 -9.56 -6.03 9.07
C ASP A 128 -8.84 -6.71 7.90
N ALA A 129 -7.51 -6.67 7.91
CA ALA A 129 -6.69 -7.16 6.80
C ALA A 129 -5.76 -8.28 7.23
N GLU A 130 -5.68 -9.30 6.40
CA GLU A 130 -4.76 -10.42 6.54
C GLU A 130 -3.52 -10.21 5.68
N VAL A 131 -2.35 -10.58 6.19
CA VAL A 131 -1.10 -10.56 5.43
C VAL A 131 -1.00 -11.84 4.61
N ILE A 132 -0.99 -11.71 3.28
CA ILE A 132 -0.84 -12.84 2.36
C ILE A 132 0.63 -13.11 2.07
N LEU A 133 1.41 -12.05 1.84
CA LEU A 133 2.82 -12.13 1.50
C LEU A 133 3.54 -10.87 1.98
N THR A 134 4.79 -11.03 2.41
CA THR A 134 5.71 -9.92 2.64
C THR A 134 7.05 -10.24 1.99
N ASP A 135 7.69 -9.20 1.46
CA ASP A 135 9.05 -9.23 0.97
C ASP A 135 9.81 -8.02 1.55
N PRO A 136 10.62 -8.24 2.62
CA PRO A 136 11.43 -7.19 3.21
C PRO A 136 12.53 -6.65 2.28
N GLN A 137 13.00 -7.43 1.29
CA GLN A 137 14.09 -6.98 0.40
C GLN A 137 13.61 -5.88 -0.55
N THR A 138 12.38 -6.01 -1.06
CA THR A 138 11.74 -5.01 -1.92
C THR A 138 10.87 -4.01 -1.15
N ASP A 139 10.77 -4.16 0.17
CA ASP A 139 9.85 -3.41 1.04
C ASP A 139 8.38 -3.47 0.57
N LEU A 140 7.91 -4.65 0.17
CA LEU A 140 6.54 -4.88 -0.31
C LEU A 140 5.76 -5.83 0.59
N ALA A 141 4.45 -5.58 0.70
CA ALA A 141 3.50 -6.46 1.36
C ALA A 141 2.19 -6.54 0.56
N VAL A 142 1.61 -7.74 0.53
CA VAL A 142 0.29 -8.02 -0.04
C VAL A 142 -0.67 -8.33 1.09
N LEU A 143 -1.73 -7.54 1.18
CA LEU A 143 -2.82 -7.70 2.14
C LEU A 143 -4.08 -8.18 1.44
N LYS A 144 -4.94 -8.85 2.20
CA LYS A 144 -6.28 -9.27 1.77
C LYS A 144 -7.32 -8.74 2.76
N ILE A 145 -8.36 -8.15 2.22
CA ILE A 145 -9.60 -7.82 2.94
C ILE A 145 -10.77 -8.61 2.34
N ASP A 146 -11.85 -8.75 3.11
CA ASP A 146 -13.09 -9.40 2.67
C ASP A 146 -14.19 -8.34 2.47
N PRO A 147 -14.50 -7.96 1.22
CA PRO A 147 -15.61 -7.07 0.90
C PRO A 147 -16.97 -7.78 0.79
N GLY A 148 -17.05 -9.10 1.06
CA GLY A 148 -18.24 -9.89 0.79
C GLY A 148 -18.55 -9.95 -0.71
N ASP A 149 -19.80 -9.69 -1.08
CA ASP A 149 -20.26 -9.68 -2.48
C ASP A 149 -19.98 -8.36 -3.21
N GLU A 150 -19.33 -7.39 -2.56
CA GLU A 150 -19.06 -6.09 -3.16
C GLU A 150 -17.82 -6.08 -4.05
N VAL A 151 -17.90 -5.31 -5.15
CA VAL A 151 -16.79 -5.11 -6.08
C VAL A 151 -16.06 -3.82 -5.72
N LEU A 152 -14.80 -3.93 -5.32
CA LEU A 152 -13.99 -2.78 -4.95
C LEU A 152 -13.37 -2.07 -6.16
N PRO A 153 -13.18 -0.73 -6.10
CA PRO A 153 -12.42 -0.01 -7.12
C PRO A 153 -10.96 -0.44 -7.11
N VAL A 154 -10.37 -0.59 -8.30
CA VAL A 154 -8.99 -1.05 -8.47
C VAL A 154 -8.20 -0.16 -9.40
N LEU A 155 -6.88 -0.17 -9.20
CA LEU A 155 -5.92 0.33 -10.18
C LEU A 155 -5.21 -0.86 -10.82
N PRO A 156 -5.36 -1.07 -12.15
CA PRO A 156 -4.60 -2.10 -12.84
C PRO A 156 -3.13 -1.69 -12.93
N PHE A 157 -2.25 -2.69 -13.01
CA PHE A 157 -0.84 -2.46 -13.29
C PHE A 157 -0.64 -2.05 -14.75
N ALA A 158 0.26 -1.09 -14.94
CA ALA A 158 0.87 -0.81 -16.24
C ALA A 158 2.22 -1.54 -16.33
N ASP A 159 2.74 -1.67 -17.54
CA ASP A 159 4.09 -2.20 -17.78
C ASP A 159 5.14 -1.15 -17.40
N SER A 160 5.88 -1.41 -16.31
CA SER A 160 6.93 -0.51 -15.83
C SER A 160 8.14 -0.43 -16.76
N ASP A 161 8.38 -1.44 -17.60
CA ASP A 161 9.52 -1.46 -18.53
C ASP A 161 9.36 -0.45 -19.67
N SER A 162 8.13 0.03 -19.88
CA SER A 162 7.80 1.06 -20.88
C SER A 162 7.98 2.49 -20.38
N VAL A 163 8.27 2.69 -19.08
CA VAL A 163 8.38 4.01 -18.45
C VAL A 163 9.72 4.65 -18.78
N GLU A 164 9.73 5.93 -19.15
CA GLU A 164 10.93 6.70 -19.50
C GLU A 164 11.16 7.88 -18.55
N VAL A 165 12.43 8.28 -18.38
CA VAL A 165 12.79 9.49 -17.63
C VAL A 165 12.17 10.71 -18.31
N GLY A 166 11.44 11.52 -17.55
CA GLY A 166 10.69 12.67 -18.07
C GLY A 166 9.19 12.43 -18.22
N ASP A 167 8.71 11.17 -18.15
CA ASP A 167 7.28 10.87 -18.20
C ASP A 167 6.54 11.50 -17.01
N LEU A 168 5.36 12.07 -17.26
CA LEU A 168 4.53 12.67 -16.21
C LEU A 168 3.96 11.59 -15.29
N VAL A 169 4.05 11.83 -13.97
CA VAL A 169 3.55 10.91 -12.95
C VAL A 169 2.76 11.63 -11.87
N LEU A 170 1.82 10.90 -11.27
CA LEU A 170 1.07 11.32 -10.09
C LEU A 170 1.33 10.33 -8.96
N ALA A 171 1.85 10.83 -7.83
CA ALA A 171 1.89 10.08 -6.59
C ALA A 171 0.62 10.35 -5.80
N ILE A 172 -0.15 9.31 -5.48
CA ILE A 172 -1.39 9.39 -4.72
C ILE A 172 -1.21 8.57 -3.43
N GLY A 173 -1.54 9.18 -2.28
CA GLY A 173 -1.48 8.51 -0.99
C GLY A 173 -2.61 8.95 -0.06
N ASN A 174 -2.90 8.15 0.95
CA ASN A 174 -3.82 8.45 2.04
C ASN A 174 -3.27 8.01 3.41
N PRO A 175 -2.08 8.48 3.84
CA PRO A 175 -1.47 7.98 5.06
C PRO A 175 -2.22 8.40 6.34
N PHE A 176 -2.96 9.51 6.33
CA PHE A 176 -3.58 10.06 7.55
C PHE A 176 -5.11 9.88 7.63
N GLY A 177 -5.75 9.32 6.60
CA GLY A 177 -7.20 9.13 6.58
C GLY A 177 -8.02 10.43 6.50
N VAL A 178 -7.38 11.61 6.42
CA VAL A 178 -8.04 12.93 6.30
C VAL A 178 -8.38 13.31 4.87
N GLY A 179 -8.08 12.43 3.91
CA GLY A 179 -8.19 12.68 2.49
C GLY A 179 -6.91 12.32 1.76
N GLN A 180 -7.02 12.22 0.44
CA GLN A 180 -5.89 11.85 -0.39
C GLN A 180 -4.98 13.02 -0.67
N THR A 181 -3.68 12.76 -0.58
CA THR A 181 -2.65 13.67 -1.05
C THR A 181 -2.24 13.24 -2.45
N VAL A 182 -2.21 14.20 -3.37
CA VAL A 182 -1.74 14.00 -4.74
C VAL A 182 -0.57 14.93 -5.01
N THR A 183 0.51 14.39 -5.57
CA THR A 183 1.68 15.17 -6.00
C THR A 183 1.99 14.82 -7.45
N SER A 184 2.14 15.84 -8.30
CA SER A 184 2.57 15.66 -9.69
C SER A 184 4.06 15.85 -9.84
N GLY A 185 4.68 15.07 -10.71
CA GLY A 185 6.08 15.17 -11.04
C GLY A 185 6.40 14.50 -12.36
N ILE A 186 7.68 14.23 -12.58
CA ILE A 186 8.17 13.42 -13.69
C ILE A 186 8.99 12.25 -13.16
N VAL A 187 9.09 11.18 -13.94
CA VAL A 187 10.04 10.10 -13.69
C VAL A 187 11.44 10.69 -13.73
N SER A 188 12.17 10.56 -12.62
CA SER A 188 13.52 11.13 -12.48
C SER A 188 14.62 10.15 -12.90
N ALA A 189 14.38 8.85 -12.78
CA ALA A 189 15.30 7.77 -13.16
C ALA A 189 14.51 6.46 -13.31
N THR A 190 14.95 5.61 -14.24
CA THR A 190 14.49 4.22 -14.36
C THR A 190 15.60 3.29 -13.86
N SER A 191 15.24 2.14 -13.28
CA SER A 191 16.19 1.11 -12.82
C SER A 191 17.27 1.60 -11.83
N ARG A 192 16.88 1.85 -10.57
CA ARG A 192 17.84 1.77 -9.46
C ARG A 192 17.95 0.30 -9.03
N THR A 193 18.87 -0.44 -9.62
CA THR A 193 19.37 -1.65 -8.96
C THR A 193 19.98 -1.21 -7.62
N GLN A 194 19.54 -1.79 -6.50
CA GLN A 194 20.30 -1.78 -5.23
C GLN A 194 21.59 -2.60 -5.39
N ALA A 195 22.42 -2.23 -6.36
CA ALA A 195 23.73 -2.78 -6.61
C ALA A 195 24.63 -1.61 -6.97
N GLY A 196 24.97 -0.82 -5.95
CA GLY A 196 25.82 0.36 -6.12
C GLY A 196 25.83 1.21 -4.86
N VAL A 197 26.97 1.14 -4.16
CA VAL A 197 27.36 1.95 -2.99
C VAL A 197 26.96 1.38 -1.62
N SER A 198 27.55 0.26 -1.22
CA SER A 198 28.08 0.02 0.15
C SER A 198 28.70 -1.37 0.35
N ASP A 199 29.61 -1.80 -0.54
CA ASP A 199 30.42 -3.01 -0.27
C ASP A 199 31.86 -2.87 -0.78
N TYR A 200 32.46 -1.71 -0.50
CA TYR A 200 33.91 -1.55 -0.48
C TYR A 200 34.32 -1.21 0.95
N GLN A 201 34.56 -2.24 1.76
CA GLN A 201 35.45 -2.13 2.92
C GLN A 201 36.74 -2.89 2.60
N PHE A 202 37.86 -2.18 2.74
CA PHE A 202 39.21 -2.75 2.76
C PHE A 202 39.42 -3.57 4.03
#